data_AF-A0A9E3A9I6-F1
#
_entry.id   AF-A0A9E3A9I6-F1
#
_cell.length_a   1.000
_cell.length_b   1.000
_cell.length_c   1.000
_cell.angle_alpha   90.00
_cell.angle_beta   90.00
_cell.angle_gamma   90.00
#
_symmetry.space_group_name_H-M   'P 1'
#
loop_
_entity.id
_entity.type
_entity.pdbx_description
1 polymer ?
#
loop_
_entity_poly.entity_id
_entity_poly.type
_entity_poly.pdbx_seq_one_letter_code
_entity_poly.pdbx_strand_id
1 'polypeptide(L)'
;MPRLLRLFALLLAVLSSAACTTSLVDARDAKGSGTQHVYDRSFDTVWNALMKSIKSTRLELVLDNKEKGIILGQGKVGPFTEGENVAIFVDDVGAGAKTRVEVVSKRAYALNLTARNWETKIFDDLDKRLDVD
;
A
#
# COMPACT_ATOMS: atom_id res chain seq x y z
N MET A 1 -28.62 4.13 -39.72
CA MET A 1 -28.62 4.07 -38.24
C MET A 1 -27.99 2.81 -37.63
N PRO A 2 -28.22 1.56 -38.08
CA PRO A 2 -27.68 0.38 -37.37
C PRO A 2 -26.15 0.21 -37.50
N ARG A 3 -25.54 0.74 -38.57
CA ARG A 3 -24.07 0.73 -38.76
C ARG A 3 -23.34 1.65 -37.78
N LEU A 4 -23.88 2.84 -37.51
CA LEU A 4 -23.32 3.77 -36.52
C LEU A 4 -23.45 3.20 -35.09
N LEU A 5 -24.59 2.57 -34.79
CA LEU A 5 -24.83 1.92 -33.50
C LEU A 5 -23.88 0.73 -33.27
N ARG A 6 -23.61 -0.06 -34.32
CA ARG A 6 -22.63 -1.16 -34.27
C ARG A 6 -21.20 -0.66 -34.08
N LEU A 7 -20.81 0.42 -34.76
CA LEU A 7 -19.50 1.06 -34.59
C LEU A 7 -19.32 1.63 -33.18
N PHE A 8 -20.36 2.26 -32.63
CA PHE A 8 -20.36 2.79 -31.27
C PHE A 8 -20.26 1.67 -30.22
N ALA A 9 -21.01 0.58 -30.41
CA ALA A 9 -20.93 -0.60 -29.55
C ALA A 9 -19.56 -1.28 -29.62
N LEU A 10 -18.93 -1.34 -30.80
CA LEU A 10 -17.58 -1.87 -30.96
C LEU A 10 -16.53 -0.99 -30.27
N LEU A 11 -16.65 0.34 -30.38
CA LEU A 11 -15.77 1.29 -29.69
C LEU A 11 -15.87 1.13 -28.16
N LEU A 12 -17.10 1.01 -27.64
CA LEU A 12 -17.37 0.84 -26.21
C LEU A 12 -16.81 -0.50 -25.68
N ALA A 13 -16.87 -1.57 -26.49
CA ALA A 13 -16.30 -2.87 -26.18
C ALA A 13 -14.75 -2.88 -26.18
N VAL A 14 -14.11 -2.10 -27.04
CA VAL A 14 -12.65 -1.94 -27.04
C VAL A 14 -12.17 -1.14 -25.83
N LEU A 15 -12.90 -0.07 -25.47
CA LEU A 15 -12.60 0.80 -24.33
C LEU A 15 -12.74 0.12 -22.95
N SER A 16 -13.47 -0.99 -22.84
CA SER A 16 -13.67 -1.72 -21.58
C SER A 16 -12.55 -2.70 -21.22
N SER A 17 -11.55 -2.88 -22.10
CA SER A 17 -10.46 -3.86 -21.92
C SER A 17 -9.19 -3.31 -21.26
N ALA A 18 -9.13 -2.02 -20.90
CA ALA A 18 -7.92 -1.37 -20.38
C ALA A 18 -7.99 -0.97 -18.89
N ALA A 19 -8.87 -1.58 -18.10
CA ALA A 19 -8.82 -1.42 -16.65
C ALA A 19 -7.78 -2.38 -16.07
N CYS A 20 -6.50 -1.97 -16.04
CA CYS A 20 -5.48 -2.66 -15.26
C CYS A 20 -5.84 -2.51 -13.77
N THR A 21 -6.50 -3.53 -13.23
CA THR A 21 -6.71 -3.67 -11.79
C THR A 21 -5.38 -4.07 -11.16
N THR A 22 -4.88 -3.27 -10.23
CA THR A 22 -3.68 -3.63 -9.46
C THR A 22 -4.11 -4.45 -8.24
N SER A 23 -3.41 -5.54 -7.96
CA SER A 23 -3.69 -6.49 -6.86
C SER A 23 -2.71 -6.34 -5.69
N LEU A 24 -2.96 -7.04 -4.58
CA LEU A 24 -2.00 -7.14 -3.47
C LEU A 24 -0.67 -7.77 -3.87
N VAL A 25 -0.68 -8.68 -4.85
CA VAL A 25 0.53 -9.30 -5.39
C VAL A 25 1.38 -8.25 -6.08
N ASP A 26 0.78 -7.36 -6.85
CA ASP A 26 1.49 -6.28 -7.53
C ASP A 26 2.11 -5.27 -6.54
N ALA A 27 1.42 -4.98 -5.44
CA ALA A 27 1.98 -4.15 -4.37
C ALA A 27 3.17 -4.84 -3.68
N ARG A 28 3.06 -6.15 -3.43
CA ARG A 28 4.14 -6.95 -2.84
C ARG A 28 5.36 -7.05 -3.77
N ASP A 29 5.13 -7.34 -5.04
CA ASP A 29 6.20 -7.58 -6.01
C ASP A 29 6.90 -6.26 -6.40
N ALA A 30 6.31 -5.11 -6.03
CA ALA A 30 6.90 -3.79 -6.15
C ALA A 30 7.80 -3.37 -4.96
N LYS A 31 8.26 -4.31 -4.12
CA LYS A 31 9.30 -4.05 -3.10
C LYS A 31 10.51 -3.35 -3.73
N GLY A 32 11.07 -2.37 -3.02
CA GLY A 32 12.15 -1.49 -3.47
C GLY A 32 11.67 -0.23 -4.20
N SER A 33 10.36 -0.07 -4.48
CA SER A 33 9.82 1.11 -5.16
C SER A 33 9.05 2.07 -4.26
N GLY A 34 8.83 1.70 -3.00
CA GLY A 34 8.08 2.51 -2.03
C GLY A 34 8.95 3.51 -1.28
N THR A 35 8.30 4.34 -0.45
CA THR A 35 9.00 5.24 0.47
C THR A 35 9.63 4.42 1.61
N GLN A 36 10.89 4.74 1.95
CA GLN A 36 11.69 3.98 2.91
C GLN A 36 12.25 4.88 4.00
N HIS A 37 12.03 4.53 5.26
CA HIS A 37 12.67 5.16 6.42
C HIS A 37 13.51 4.12 7.17
N VAL A 38 14.65 4.55 7.73
CA VAL A 38 15.51 3.73 8.59
C VAL A 38 15.45 4.26 10.01
N TYR A 39 15.17 3.38 10.95
CA TYR A 39 15.06 3.68 12.37
C TYR A 39 16.22 3.07 13.14
N ASP A 40 16.85 3.84 14.03
CA ASP A 40 17.85 3.36 14.99
C ASP A 40 17.18 2.67 16.18
N ARG A 41 16.40 1.62 15.87
CA ARG A 41 15.64 0.79 16.80
C ARG A 41 15.65 -0.66 16.31
N SER A 42 15.53 -1.59 17.25
CA SER A 42 15.45 -3.02 16.93
C SER A 42 14.18 -3.38 16.15
N PHE A 43 14.27 -4.48 15.39
CA PHE A 43 13.17 -4.99 14.57
C PHE A 43 11.89 -5.14 15.37
N ASP A 44 11.95 -5.74 16.56
CA ASP A 44 10.78 -5.98 17.41
C ASP A 44 10.11 -4.67 17.87
N THR A 45 10.92 -3.67 18.22
CA THR A 45 10.43 -2.36 18.63
C THR A 45 9.67 -1.69 17.49
N VAL A 46 10.27 -1.66 16.31
CA VAL A 46 9.67 -1.05 15.11
C VAL A 46 8.45 -1.83 14.65
N TRP A 47 8.50 -3.16 14.63
CA TRP A 47 7.35 -4.01 14.27
C TRP A 47 6.15 -3.75 15.16
N ASN A 48 6.36 -3.71 16.48
CA ASN A 48 5.28 -3.47 17.44
C ASN A 48 4.69 -2.06 17.32
N ALA A 49 5.53 -1.04 17.10
CA ALA A 49 5.08 0.32 16.85
C ALA A 49 4.29 0.42 15.53
N LEU A 50 4.80 -0.19 14.46
CA LEU A 50 4.17 -0.23 13.15
C LEU A 50 2.80 -0.92 13.20
N MET A 51 2.65 -2.04 13.89
CA MET A 51 1.36 -2.71 14.06
C MET A 51 0.35 -1.82 14.80
N LYS A 52 0.80 -1.02 15.78
CA LYS A 52 -0.07 -0.03 16.45
C LYS A 52 -0.42 1.11 15.50
N SER A 53 0.52 1.58 14.67
CA SER A 53 0.28 2.59 13.65
C SER A 53 -0.75 2.14 12.63
N ILE A 54 -0.63 0.92 12.12
CA ILE A 54 -1.58 0.38 11.14
C ILE A 54 -2.98 0.26 11.75
N LYS A 55 -3.09 -0.27 12.98
CA LYS A 55 -4.36 -0.39 13.71
C LYS A 55 -5.02 0.95 14.04
N SER A 56 -4.27 2.06 14.08
CA SER A 56 -4.82 3.41 14.24
C SER A 56 -5.41 3.96 12.94
N THR A 57 -5.10 3.34 11.81
CA THR A 57 -5.62 3.71 10.49
C THR A 57 -6.90 2.96 10.12
N ARG A 58 -7.43 3.24 8.92
CA ARG A 58 -8.53 2.46 8.31
C ARG A 58 -8.02 1.41 7.32
N LEU A 59 -6.73 1.08 7.35
CA LEU A 59 -6.16 0.02 6.53
C LEU A 59 -6.64 -1.33 7.08
N GLU A 60 -7.33 -2.10 6.25
CA GLU A 60 -7.74 -3.45 6.59
C GLU A 60 -6.54 -4.38 6.41
N LEU A 61 -6.15 -5.07 7.48
CA LEU A 61 -4.99 -5.92 7.47
C LEU A 61 -5.36 -7.30 6.90
N VAL A 62 -4.72 -7.68 5.80
CA VAL A 62 -4.96 -8.93 5.07
C VAL A 62 -3.95 -10.01 5.49
N LEU A 63 -2.71 -9.59 5.73
CA LEU A 63 -1.65 -10.47 6.20
C LEU A 63 -0.71 -9.67 7.10
N ASP A 64 -0.32 -10.24 8.23
CA ASP A 64 0.91 -9.88 8.92
C ASP A 64 1.77 -11.15 9.06
N ASN A 65 3.02 -11.08 8.63
CA ASN A 65 3.98 -12.15 8.81
C ASN A 65 5.29 -11.53 9.32
N LYS A 66 5.44 -11.55 10.65
CA LYS A 66 6.59 -11.00 11.36
C LYS A 66 7.90 -11.68 10.97
N GLU A 67 7.89 -13.00 10.83
CA GLU A 67 9.09 -13.77 10.46
C GLU A 67 9.64 -13.37 9.09
N LYS A 68 8.75 -13.03 8.15
CA LYS A 68 9.10 -12.56 6.81
C LYS A 68 9.24 -11.04 6.71
N GLY A 69 9.01 -10.31 7.80
CA GLY A 69 9.04 -8.85 7.81
C GLY A 69 8.05 -8.22 6.84
N ILE A 70 6.85 -8.78 6.67
CA ILE A 70 5.88 -8.28 5.69
C ILE A 70 4.48 -8.11 6.29
N ILE A 71 3.85 -6.99 5.95
CA ILE A 71 2.44 -6.71 6.22
C ILE A 71 1.77 -6.33 4.90
N LEU A 72 0.61 -6.94 4.63
CA LEU A 72 -0.25 -6.59 3.51
C LEU A 72 -1.57 -6.06 4.03
N GLY A 73 -2.02 -4.96 3.46
CA GLY A 73 -3.31 -4.36 3.80
C GLY A 73 -4.01 -3.76 2.59
N GLN A 74 -5.30 -3.55 2.75
CA GLN A 74 -6.15 -2.89 1.77
C GLN A 74 -6.84 -1.68 2.38
N GLY A 75 -6.81 -0.56 1.66
CA GLY A 75 -7.66 0.58 1.98
C GLY A 75 -9.12 0.21 1.81
N LYS A 76 -9.98 0.52 2.79
CA LYS A 76 -11.42 0.24 2.66
C LYS A 76 -12.02 0.93 1.44
N VAL A 77 -12.81 0.17 0.68
CA VAL A 77 -13.61 0.68 -0.43
C VAL A 77 -14.77 1.51 0.14
N GLY A 78 -14.94 2.72 -0.39
CA GLY A 78 -16.01 3.64 -0.02
C GLY A 78 -16.49 4.41 -1.25
N PRO A 79 -17.51 5.28 -1.13
CA PRO A 79 -18.09 6.00 -2.27
C PRO A 79 -17.08 6.89 -3.04
N PHE A 80 -15.89 7.14 -2.48
CA PHE A 80 -14.83 7.96 -3.06
C PHE A 80 -13.43 7.33 -3.00
N THR A 81 -13.32 6.07 -2.56
CA THR A 81 -12.04 5.34 -2.45
C THR A 81 -12.15 3.99 -3.13
N GLU A 82 -11.33 3.75 -4.15
CA GLU A 82 -11.41 2.55 -4.99
C GLU A 82 -10.63 1.35 -4.43
N GLY A 83 -10.21 1.42 -3.16
CA GLY A 83 -9.29 0.47 -2.55
C GLY A 83 -7.86 0.74 -2.99
N GLU A 84 -6.93 0.71 -2.04
CA GLU A 84 -5.50 0.76 -2.34
C GLU A 84 -4.83 -0.48 -1.75
N ASN A 85 -3.91 -1.08 -2.49
CA ASN A 85 -3.12 -2.20 -2.01
C ASN A 85 -1.84 -1.66 -1.40
N VAL A 86 -1.60 -1.98 -0.13
CA VAL A 86 -0.44 -1.51 0.62
C VAL A 86 0.37 -2.73 1.05
N ALA A 87 1.63 -2.74 0.63
CA ALA A 87 2.63 -3.68 1.14
C ALA A 87 3.63 -2.92 1.99
N ILE A 88 3.89 -3.42 3.19
CA ILE A 88 4.85 -2.83 4.12
C ILE A 88 5.90 -3.88 4.42
N PHE A 89 7.16 -3.52 4.21
CA PHE A 89 8.31 -4.39 4.48
C PHE A 89 9.09 -3.83 5.64
N VAL A 90 9.53 -4.72 6.51
CA VAL A 90 10.35 -4.42 7.68
C VAL A 90 11.58 -5.30 7.57
N ASP A 91 12.75 -4.69 7.39
CA ASP A 91 14.02 -5.40 7.26
C ASP A 91 14.97 -4.97 8.39
N ASP A 92 15.63 -5.94 9.04
CA ASP A 92 16.81 -5.64 9.86
C ASP A 92 18.00 -5.33 8.94
N VAL A 93 18.55 -4.13 9.08
CA VAL A 93 19.67 -3.62 8.27
C VAL A 93 20.88 -3.29 9.11
N GLY A 94 20.83 -3.56 10.42
CA GLY A 94 21.85 -3.12 11.37
C GLY A 94 22.20 -4.19 12.40
N ALA A 95 22.06 -5.47 12.06
CA ALA A 95 22.34 -6.59 12.95
C ALA A 95 21.62 -6.46 14.31
N GLY A 96 20.35 -6.07 14.27
CA GLY A 96 19.47 -5.91 15.43
C GLY A 96 19.38 -4.48 15.97
N ALA A 97 20.22 -3.55 15.51
CA ALA A 97 20.24 -2.17 15.99
C ALA A 97 19.47 -1.19 15.09
N LYS A 98 19.29 -1.50 13.81
CA LYS A 98 18.62 -0.62 12.84
C LYS A 98 17.61 -1.40 12.03
N THR A 99 16.44 -0.80 11.85
CA THR A 99 15.34 -1.40 11.10
C THR A 99 14.91 -0.47 9.99
N ARG A 100 14.85 -0.97 8.77
CA ARG A 100 14.29 -0.27 7.63
C ARG A 100 12.82 -0.64 7.49
N VAL A 101 11.97 0.37 7.32
CA VAL A 101 10.56 0.19 6.94
C VAL A 101 10.37 0.76 5.55
N GLU A 102 9.82 -0.04 4.66
CA GLU A 102 9.37 0.38 3.33
C GLU A 102 7.86 0.29 3.27
N VAL A 103 7.20 1.34 2.78
CA VAL A 103 5.76 1.33 2.48
C VAL A 103 5.59 1.49 0.97
N VAL A 104 4.99 0.48 0.33
CA VAL A 104 4.60 0.50 -1.08
C VAL A 104 3.09 0.64 -1.14
N SER A 105 2.60 1.76 -1.69
CA SER A 105 1.18 1.95 -1.97
C SER A 105 0.92 1.88 -3.47
N LYS A 106 0.06 0.96 -3.89
CA LYS A 106 -0.44 0.88 -5.26
C LYS A 106 -1.93 1.19 -5.31
N ARG A 107 -2.28 2.12 -6.21
CA ARG A 107 -3.68 2.42 -6.54
C ARG A 107 -4.31 1.20 -7.20
N ALA A 108 -5.52 0.81 -6.80
CA ALA A 108 -6.22 -0.28 -7.49
C ALA A 108 -6.50 0.05 -8.97
N TYR A 109 -6.68 1.32 -9.31
CA TYR A 109 -6.86 1.82 -10.67
C TYR A 109 -5.95 3.02 -10.97
N ALA A 110 -5.45 3.10 -12.21
CA ALA A 110 -4.51 4.13 -12.65
C ALA A 110 -5.06 5.57 -12.54
N LEU A 111 -6.38 5.75 -12.68
CA LEU A 111 -7.05 7.05 -12.64
C LEU A 111 -7.54 7.47 -11.25
N ASN A 112 -7.22 6.71 -10.19
CA ASN A 112 -7.65 7.03 -8.84
C ASN A 112 -6.89 8.25 -8.27
N LEU A 113 -7.33 9.47 -8.61
CA LEU A 113 -6.74 10.73 -8.16
C LEU A 113 -6.97 10.99 -6.66
N THR A 114 -7.91 10.30 -6.02
CA THR A 114 -8.25 10.45 -4.60
C THR A 114 -7.54 9.44 -3.70
N ALA A 115 -6.61 8.66 -4.25
CA ALA A 115 -5.88 7.64 -3.50
C ALA A 115 -5.22 8.23 -2.24
N ARG A 116 -5.42 7.57 -1.11
CA ARG A 116 -4.84 8.03 0.16
C ARG A 116 -3.32 7.90 0.13
N ASN A 117 -2.64 8.90 0.67
CA ASN A 117 -1.20 8.83 0.91
C ASN A 117 -0.93 7.97 2.17
N TRP A 118 -0.92 6.66 1.97
CA TRP A 118 -0.69 5.68 3.03
C TRP A 118 0.73 5.77 3.59
N GLU A 119 1.71 6.07 2.74
CA GLU A 119 3.12 6.22 3.10
C GLU A 119 3.29 7.29 4.17
N THR A 120 2.89 8.53 3.90
CA THR A 120 2.95 9.63 4.87
C THR A 120 2.13 9.32 6.12
N LYS A 121 0.90 8.81 5.99
CA LYS A 121 0.07 8.53 7.17
C LYS A 121 0.67 7.49 8.11
N ILE A 122 1.34 6.47 7.55
CA ILE A 122 1.98 5.39 8.31
C ILE A 122 3.26 5.92 8.96
N PHE A 123 4.12 6.60 8.20
CA PHE A 123 5.37 7.15 8.73
C PHE A 123 5.11 8.22 9.80
N ASP A 124 4.20 9.17 9.59
CA ASP A 124 3.85 10.17 10.61
C ASP A 124 3.38 9.56 11.93
N ASP A 125 2.65 8.42 11.90
CA ASP A 125 2.20 7.74 13.12
C ASP A 125 3.32 6.91 13.74
N LEU A 126 4.19 6.32 12.91
CA LEU A 126 5.32 5.52 13.36
C LEU A 126 6.40 6.39 14.01
N ASP A 127 6.74 7.51 13.40
CA ASP A 127 7.72 8.47 13.92
C ASP A 127 7.31 8.98 15.31
N LYS A 128 6.03 9.36 15.46
CA LYS A 128 5.45 9.73 16.76
C LYS A 128 5.49 8.65 17.83
N ARG A 129 5.46 7.36 17.44
CA ARG A 129 5.50 6.24 18.38
C ARG A 129 6.91 5.82 18.74
N LEU A 130 7.88 6.16 17.90
CA LEU A 130 9.29 5.86 18.10
C LEU A 130 10.06 7.07 18.67
N ASP A 131 9.35 8.17 18.89
CA ASP A 131 9.88 9.46 19.36
C ASP A 131 11.04 9.93 18.46
N VAL A 132 10.78 9.94 17.15
CA VAL A 132 11.70 10.45 16.12
C VAL A 132 11.11 11.76 15.60
N ASP A 133 11.90 12.84 15.70
CA ASP A 133 11.53 14.20 15.27
C ASP A 133 11.57 14.39 13.76
#